data_AF-A0A562ZPB7-F1
#
_entry.id   AF-A0A562ZPB7-F1
#
_cell.length_a   1.000
_cell.length_b   1.000
_cell.length_c   1.000
_cell.angle_alpha   90.00
_cell.angle_beta   90.00
_cell.angle_gamma   90.00
#
_symmetry.space_group_name_H-M   'P 1'
#
loop_
_entity.id
_entity.type
_entity.pdbx_description
1 polymer ?
#
loop_
_entity_poly.entity_id
_entity_poly.type
_entity_poly.pdbx_seq_one_letter_code
_entity_poly.pdbx_strand_id
1 'polypeptide(L)'
;MDLKKLAEWEAALETAAGADEVDLEPVWDELTAAVEAEPDAPELRRLRVRMAEATFMHASRHEDLLALRRLDPADRQARLDLALLQHRWAFLLVPDGEDDDLDAENDPAGDEESGLELSLTVRSAEPPTGSPQELLQQEALGWLAQLLREHQADAAFCAHVFARWEQANIYAPWLRLTLSLEAVAAHPADAALARVLALAWAELANQVPVEFDPENAPLPMGFLVDVGGTLWDPFMQERALAALADLLQRDAGDTELLVRRARLLEARCDFASAARAYAEAADAAKRAAEIGNDAQAEDLYAEMRDQAALCAGGRRALANALVEGLADAVSRFGEPLALPEDASEARREFAADWELSMRQHADELQASVDAMRATQPVDGPDAAQQAQMQAMAQQVAASVVGSISFTPLQPLAIAPAAFERDWEAVLREPREALAALQWSDLGWVEWPAYRALFGSQTVSSVWCAPCRTLLALVSGAGGKPLVDLESELDDGHMLITSLTRGRNFLTGGPDVDTLFIEPALVLSEAIELHAARLKLAMAGRPGVRALPITDLDAMGAAQERARACKTRFRLEHGLTESESLGVPSDFAEVFAPMARTAVRQALEALRARR
;
A
#
# COMPACT_ATOMS: atom_id res chain seq x y z
N MET A 1 -10.85 48.13 1.80
CA MET A 1 -9.96 47.67 0.71
C MET A 1 -9.74 48.66 -0.45
N ASP A 2 -8.49 49.10 -0.64
CA ASP A 2 -7.99 49.82 -1.83
C ASP A 2 -7.49 48.82 -2.90
N LEU A 3 -8.25 48.66 -3.99
CA LEU A 3 -7.94 47.72 -5.07
C LEU A 3 -6.58 47.98 -5.75
N LYS A 4 -6.10 49.22 -5.70
CA LYS A 4 -4.80 49.57 -6.28
C LYS A 4 -3.66 48.97 -5.47
N LYS A 5 -3.77 49.01 -4.15
CA LYS A 5 -2.75 48.48 -3.24
C LYS A 5 -2.68 46.95 -3.27
N LEU A 6 -3.83 46.29 -3.42
CA LEU A 6 -3.90 44.85 -3.63
C LEU A 6 -3.13 44.42 -4.91
N ALA A 7 -3.35 45.12 -6.03
CA ALA A 7 -2.63 44.86 -7.27
C ALA A 7 -1.12 45.13 -7.18
N GLU A 8 -0.70 46.13 -6.39
CA GLU A 8 0.72 46.41 -6.12
C GLU A 8 1.39 45.25 -5.36
N TRP A 9 0.74 44.70 -4.34
CA TRP A 9 1.26 43.53 -3.61
C TRP A 9 1.26 42.25 -4.45
N GLU A 10 0.26 42.03 -5.31
CA GLU A 10 0.25 40.91 -6.25
C GLU A 10 1.42 40.99 -7.24
N ALA A 11 1.69 42.17 -7.79
CA ALA A 11 2.82 42.39 -8.68
C ALA A 11 4.17 42.18 -7.98
N ALA A 12 4.29 42.55 -6.71
CA ALA A 12 5.50 42.29 -5.92
C ALA A 12 5.77 40.78 -5.75
N LEU A 13 4.73 39.99 -5.48
CA LEU A 13 4.81 38.53 -5.41
C LEU A 13 5.19 37.89 -6.76
N GLU A 14 4.58 38.34 -7.86
CA GLU A 14 4.93 37.84 -9.21
C GLU A 14 6.38 38.18 -9.58
N THR A 15 6.89 39.34 -9.14
CA THR A 15 8.28 39.75 -9.38
C THR A 15 9.26 38.91 -8.55
N ALA A 16 8.93 38.64 -7.28
CA ALA A 16 9.76 37.81 -6.40
C ALA A 16 9.80 36.34 -6.84
N ALA A 17 8.74 35.82 -7.45
CA ALA A 17 8.72 34.47 -8.03
C ALA A 17 9.72 34.27 -9.19
N GLY A 18 10.29 35.36 -9.74
CA GLY A 18 11.25 35.34 -10.85
C GLY A 18 12.64 35.92 -10.55
N ALA A 19 12.93 36.31 -9.30
CA ALA A 19 14.20 36.94 -8.92
C ALA A 19 14.68 36.48 -7.53
N ASP A 20 15.93 36.04 -7.44
CA ASP A 20 16.52 35.45 -6.22
C ASP A 20 16.72 36.44 -5.04
N GLU A 21 16.54 37.75 -5.24
CA GLU A 21 16.85 38.79 -4.23
C GLU A 21 15.79 39.92 -4.17
N VAL A 22 14.53 39.59 -3.92
CA VAL A 22 13.51 40.61 -3.57
C VAL A 22 13.27 40.59 -2.05
N ASP A 23 13.53 41.71 -1.39
CA ASP A 23 13.17 41.90 0.02
C ASP A 23 11.64 42.00 0.14
N LEU A 24 11.04 40.96 0.71
CA LEU A 24 9.60 40.83 0.91
C LEU A 24 9.15 41.25 2.32
N GLU A 25 10.07 41.56 3.24
CA GLU A 25 9.74 41.90 4.63
C GLU A 25 8.83 43.15 4.72
N PRO A 26 9.06 44.25 3.98
CA PRO A 26 8.17 45.42 4.02
C PRO A 26 6.76 45.11 3.51
N VAL A 27 6.64 44.26 2.49
CA VAL A 27 5.34 43.84 1.94
C VAL A 27 4.60 42.97 2.95
N TRP A 28 5.34 42.14 3.70
CA TRP A 28 4.78 41.26 4.73
C TRP A 28 4.19 42.06 5.88
N ASP A 29 4.93 43.06 6.37
CA ASP A 29 4.49 43.94 7.45
C ASP A 29 3.25 44.75 7.06
N GLU A 30 3.25 45.34 5.86
CA GLU A 30 2.09 46.09 5.38
C GLU A 30 0.85 45.21 5.21
N LEU A 31 1.02 44.00 4.67
CA LEU A 31 -0.07 43.04 4.48
C LEU A 31 -0.57 42.51 5.82
N THR A 32 0.30 42.29 6.79
CA THR A 32 -0.06 41.89 8.16
C THR A 32 -0.89 42.97 8.83
N ALA A 33 -0.46 44.23 8.79
CA ALA A 33 -1.23 45.34 9.33
C ALA A 33 -2.60 45.48 8.64
N ALA A 34 -2.69 45.20 7.34
CA ALA A 34 -3.96 45.21 6.61
C ALA A 34 -4.90 44.06 7.03
N VAL A 35 -4.38 42.85 7.23
CA VAL A 35 -5.15 41.70 7.76
C VAL A 35 -5.62 41.95 9.19
N GLU A 36 -4.81 42.61 10.04
CA GLU A 36 -5.23 43.00 11.39
C GLU A 36 -6.32 44.08 11.40
N ALA A 37 -6.25 45.02 10.46
CA ALA A 37 -7.26 46.08 10.31
C ALA A 37 -8.58 45.56 9.71
N GLU A 38 -8.53 44.60 8.79
CA GLU A 38 -9.68 44.00 8.11
C GLU A 38 -9.66 42.45 8.28
N PRO A 39 -9.89 41.90 9.49
CA PRO A 39 -9.69 40.47 9.78
C PRO A 39 -10.67 39.53 9.06
N ASP A 40 -11.80 40.06 8.60
CA ASP A 40 -12.85 39.32 7.89
C ASP A 40 -12.73 39.43 6.35
N ALA A 41 -11.64 40.04 5.84
CA ALA A 41 -11.39 40.19 4.41
C ALA A 41 -10.64 38.96 3.84
N PRO A 42 -11.32 38.00 3.18
CA PRO A 42 -10.69 36.74 2.76
C PRO A 42 -9.60 36.95 1.69
N GLU A 43 -9.73 37.96 0.83
CA GLU A 43 -8.74 38.28 -0.20
C GLU A 43 -7.39 38.72 0.37
N LEU A 44 -7.38 39.47 1.47
CA LEU A 44 -6.14 39.87 2.16
C LEU A 44 -5.45 38.65 2.77
N ARG A 45 -6.22 37.75 3.38
CA ARG A 45 -5.69 36.49 3.92
C ARG A 45 -5.16 35.57 2.83
N ARG A 46 -5.86 35.42 1.70
CA ARG A 46 -5.37 34.61 0.57
C ARG A 46 -4.07 35.17 -0.01
N LEU A 47 -3.93 36.49 -0.08
CA LEU A 47 -2.69 37.12 -0.47
C LEU A 47 -1.57 36.81 0.53
N ARG A 48 -1.85 36.87 1.84
CA ARG A 48 -0.87 36.56 2.89
C ARG A 48 -0.49 35.07 2.92
N VAL A 49 -1.42 34.16 2.61
CA VAL A 49 -1.14 32.73 2.40
C VAL A 49 -0.15 32.52 1.26
N ARG A 50 -0.36 33.15 0.09
CA ARG A 50 0.56 33.05 -1.05
C ARG A 50 1.95 33.58 -0.68
N MET A 51 2.00 34.68 0.07
CA MET A 51 3.24 35.27 0.52
C MET A 51 3.98 34.39 1.53
N ALA A 52 3.26 33.83 2.49
CA ALA A 52 3.79 32.90 3.47
C ALA A 52 4.30 31.61 2.82
N GLU A 53 3.66 31.15 1.74
CA GLU A 53 4.15 30.04 0.93
C GLU A 53 5.47 30.37 0.21
N ALA A 54 5.56 31.54 -0.42
CA ALA A 54 6.78 31.97 -1.12
C ALA A 54 7.98 32.21 -0.18
N THR A 55 7.71 32.54 1.08
CA THR A 55 8.73 32.87 2.10
C THR A 55 8.93 31.74 3.13
N PHE A 56 8.33 30.57 2.93
CA PHE A 56 8.41 29.42 3.83
C PHE A 56 7.93 29.69 5.28
N MET A 57 7.02 30.64 5.47
CA MET A 57 6.41 30.99 6.76
C MET A 57 5.22 30.06 7.09
N HIS A 58 5.50 28.79 7.39
CA HIS A 58 4.50 27.74 7.56
C HIS A 58 3.46 28.02 8.65
N ALA A 59 3.88 28.53 9.82
CA ALA A 59 2.97 28.84 10.93
C ALA A 59 1.97 29.96 10.57
N SER A 60 2.45 31.08 10.00
CA SER A 60 1.57 32.16 9.55
C SER A 60 0.62 31.72 8.43
N ARG A 61 1.12 30.90 7.49
CA ARG A 61 0.27 30.29 6.45
C ARG A 61 -0.85 29.45 7.06
N HIS A 62 -0.52 28.64 8.07
CA HIS A 62 -1.48 27.78 8.76
C HIS A 62 -2.55 28.61 9.49
N GLU A 63 -2.16 29.67 10.20
CA GLU A 63 -3.10 30.57 10.87
C GLU A 63 -4.09 31.23 9.91
N ASP A 64 -3.61 31.72 8.76
CA ASP A 64 -4.49 32.34 7.76
C ASP A 64 -5.43 31.33 7.11
N LEU A 65 -4.96 30.12 6.84
CA LEU A 65 -5.81 29.06 6.29
C LEU A 65 -6.88 28.61 7.29
N LEU A 66 -6.56 28.56 8.59
CA LEU A 66 -7.56 28.36 9.64
C LEU A 66 -8.57 29.50 9.71
N ALA A 67 -8.12 30.75 9.58
CA ALA A 67 -9.00 31.90 9.55
C ALA A 67 -9.92 31.90 8.31
N LEU A 68 -9.38 31.58 7.13
CA LEU A 68 -10.15 31.44 5.89
C LEU A 68 -11.23 30.35 6.02
N ARG A 69 -10.89 29.20 6.60
CA ARG A 69 -11.86 28.12 6.87
C ARG A 69 -12.96 28.56 7.84
N ARG A 70 -12.66 29.41 8.82
CA ARG A 70 -13.67 29.95 9.76
C ARG A 70 -14.60 30.97 9.07
N LEU A 71 -14.05 31.81 8.19
CA LEU A 71 -14.80 32.80 7.43
C LEU A 71 -15.71 32.15 6.38
N ASP A 72 -15.20 31.15 5.66
CA ASP A 72 -15.94 30.38 4.67
C ASP A 72 -15.63 28.86 4.81
N PRO A 73 -16.47 28.12 5.57
CA PRO A 73 -16.34 26.67 5.67
C PRO A 73 -16.55 25.92 4.36
N ALA A 74 -17.12 26.57 3.33
CA ALA A 74 -17.32 25.99 2.00
C ALA A 74 -16.14 26.28 1.04
N ASP A 75 -15.13 27.06 1.46
CA ASP A 75 -13.91 27.28 0.68
C ASP A 75 -13.08 25.99 0.62
N ARG A 76 -13.40 25.17 -0.37
CA ARG A 76 -12.76 23.87 -0.60
C ARG A 76 -11.26 23.99 -0.90
N GLN A 77 -10.80 25.11 -1.47
CA GLN A 77 -9.39 25.31 -1.79
C GLN A 77 -8.60 25.62 -0.52
N ALA A 78 -9.08 26.55 0.32
CA ALA A 78 -8.45 26.84 1.60
C ALA A 78 -8.42 25.61 2.52
N ARG A 79 -9.48 24.80 2.50
CA ARG A 79 -9.53 23.52 3.25
C ARG A 79 -8.52 22.49 2.75
N LEU A 80 -8.37 22.36 1.42
CA LEU A 80 -7.36 21.49 0.83
C LEU A 80 -5.95 21.93 1.22
N ASP A 81 -5.62 23.22 1.00
CA ASP A 81 -4.29 23.75 1.28
C ASP A 81 -3.95 23.68 2.77
N LEU A 82 -4.94 23.87 3.66
CA LEU A 82 -4.77 23.68 5.09
C LEU A 82 -4.37 22.24 5.44
N ALA A 83 -5.12 21.25 4.93
CA ALA A 83 -4.86 19.85 5.25
C ALA A 83 -3.49 19.39 4.70
N LEU A 84 -3.13 19.81 3.48
CA LEU A 84 -1.82 19.49 2.90
C LEU A 84 -0.66 20.13 3.68
N LEU A 85 -0.78 21.40 4.06
CA LEU A 85 0.20 22.10 4.89
C LEU A 85 0.35 21.41 6.24
N GLN A 86 -0.76 21.12 6.92
CA GLN A 86 -0.79 20.50 8.24
C GLN A 86 -0.14 19.12 8.21
N HIS A 87 -0.44 18.28 7.21
CA HIS A 87 0.19 16.96 7.12
C HIS A 87 1.71 17.05 6.85
N ARG A 88 2.10 17.84 5.84
CA ARG A 88 3.49 17.91 5.36
C ARG A 88 4.43 18.57 6.36
N TRP A 89 3.94 19.58 7.08
CA TRP A 89 4.75 20.43 7.94
C TRP A 89 4.33 20.35 9.41
N ALA A 90 3.66 19.27 9.82
CA ALA A 90 3.22 19.05 11.21
C ALA A 90 4.36 19.29 12.22
N PHE A 91 5.58 18.84 11.91
CA PHE A 91 6.76 19.02 12.77
C PHE A 91 7.18 20.48 12.99
N LEU A 92 6.79 21.42 12.11
CA LEU A 92 7.00 22.87 12.30
C LEU A 92 5.81 23.59 12.93
N LEU A 93 4.66 22.91 13.04
CA LEU A 93 3.41 23.48 13.55
C LEU A 93 3.16 23.12 15.02
N VAL A 94 3.78 22.05 15.50
CA VAL A 94 3.83 21.72 16.92
C VAL A 94 4.90 22.61 17.55
N PRO A 95 4.57 23.42 18.56
CA PRO A 95 5.60 24.13 19.32
C PRO A 95 6.53 23.10 19.94
N ASP A 96 7.85 23.27 19.79
CA ASP A 96 8.85 22.44 20.46
C ASP A 96 8.43 22.31 21.93
N GLY A 97 7.95 21.12 22.32
CA GLY A 97 7.90 20.77 23.72
C GLY A 97 9.36 20.79 24.16
N GLU A 98 9.67 21.55 25.20
CA GLU A 98 11.01 21.59 25.78
C GLU A 98 11.54 20.15 25.88
N ASP A 99 12.51 19.79 25.02
CA ASP A 99 13.37 18.62 25.18
C ASP A 99 14.25 18.87 26.41
N ASP A 100 13.63 18.86 27.58
CA ASP A 100 14.27 19.03 28.89
C ASP A 100 14.88 17.69 29.39
N ASP A 101 14.88 16.65 28.56
CA ASP A 101 15.37 15.30 28.89
C ASP A 101 16.60 14.86 28.06
N LEU A 102 17.35 15.79 27.45
CA LEU A 102 18.67 15.49 26.85
C LEU A 102 19.85 15.47 27.84
N ASP A 103 19.57 15.49 29.16
CA ASP A 103 20.58 15.43 30.23
C ASP A 103 20.55 14.12 31.06
N ALA A 104 20.05 13.02 30.49
CA ALA A 104 20.11 11.69 31.12
C ALA A 104 21.08 10.72 30.40
N GLU A 105 22.30 11.17 30.09
CA GLU A 105 23.41 10.24 29.84
C GLU A 105 24.05 9.77 31.16
N ASN A 106 24.15 8.43 31.28
CA ASN A 106 24.93 7.62 32.23
C ASN A 106 24.20 7.03 33.45
N ASP A 107 23.60 5.85 33.25
CA ASP A 107 23.83 4.74 34.18
C ASP A 107 24.00 3.41 33.41
N PRO A 108 25.22 2.83 33.33
CA PRO A 108 25.46 1.57 32.65
C PRO A 108 25.41 0.41 33.66
N ALA A 109 24.22 0.02 34.12
CA ALA A 109 24.01 -1.27 34.79
C ALA A 109 22.52 -1.53 35.07
N GLY A 110 21.90 -2.39 34.27
CA GLY A 110 20.60 -2.94 34.59
C GLY A 110 20.09 -3.87 33.50
N ASP A 111 20.30 -5.17 33.69
CA ASP A 111 19.59 -6.22 32.98
C ASP A 111 18.08 -5.94 32.98
N GLU A 112 17.52 -5.58 31.83
CA GLU A 112 16.11 -5.82 31.54
C GLU A 112 15.99 -6.53 30.18
N GLU A 113 15.88 -7.85 30.34
CA GLU A 113 15.29 -8.81 29.43
C GLU A 113 13.89 -8.34 29.01
N SER A 114 13.80 -7.41 28.05
CA SER A 114 12.54 -7.09 27.37
C SER A 114 12.43 -7.93 26.10
N GLY A 115 11.86 -9.12 26.27
CA GLY A 115 11.25 -9.83 25.16
C GLY A 115 10.21 -8.92 24.51
N LEU A 116 10.49 -8.47 23.30
CA LEU A 116 9.51 -7.96 22.34
C LEU A 116 8.54 -9.10 22.00
N GLU A 117 7.64 -9.42 22.93
CA GLU A 117 6.36 -10.04 22.58
C GLU A 117 5.56 -8.98 21.82
N LEU A 118 5.74 -8.95 20.50
CA LEU A 118 4.86 -8.29 19.54
C LEU A 118 3.47 -8.92 19.66
N SER A 119 2.70 -8.39 20.60
CA SER A 119 1.27 -8.58 20.73
C SER A 119 0.61 -8.11 19.44
N LEU A 120 0.04 -9.07 18.68
CA LEU A 120 -0.92 -8.85 17.60
C LEU A 120 -2.26 -8.35 18.14
N THR A 121 -2.21 -7.26 18.90
CA THR A 121 -3.38 -6.48 19.28
C THR A 121 -3.85 -5.73 18.06
N VAL A 122 -5.07 -6.01 17.64
CA VAL A 122 -5.82 -5.07 16.82
C VAL A 122 -5.87 -3.78 17.67
N ARG A 123 -5.75 -2.61 17.05
CA ARG A 123 -5.81 -1.36 17.81
C ARG A 123 -7.28 -0.99 17.97
N SER A 124 -7.88 -1.39 19.09
CA SER A 124 -9.18 -0.86 19.52
C SER A 124 -9.07 0.64 19.84
N ALA A 125 -10.20 1.35 19.77
CA ALA A 125 -10.33 2.80 19.85
C ALA A 125 -9.90 3.41 21.20
N GLU A 126 -8.60 3.43 21.49
CA GLU A 126 -8.01 4.30 22.51
C GLU A 126 -7.95 5.76 22.01
N PRO A 127 -8.05 6.77 22.91
CA PRO A 127 -7.74 8.15 22.53
C PRO A 127 -6.35 8.18 21.91
N PRO A 128 -6.10 8.97 20.86
CA PRO A 128 -4.93 8.78 20.02
C PRO A 128 -3.66 9.02 20.85
N THR A 129 -2.93 7.94 21.14
CA THR A 129 -1.65 7.93 21.87
C THR A 129 -0.48 8.26 20.95
N GLY A 130 -0.65 9.28 20.10
CA GLY A 130 0.36 9.75 19.16
C GLY A 130 1.08 10.98 19.68
N SER A 131 2.29 11.22 19.18
CA SER A 131 2.93 12.54 19.34
C SER A 131 2.00 13.63 18.79
N PRO A 132 2.07 14.88 19.27
CA PRO A 132 1.25 15.97 18.72
C PRO A 132 1.38 16.11 17.20
N GLN A 133 2.55 15.76 16.65
CA GLN A 133 2.79 15.72 15.20
C GLN A 133 1.91 14.66 14.52
N GLU A 134 1.91 13.42 15.02
CA GLU A 134 1.08 12.33 14.48
C GLU A 134 -0.41 12.67 14.56
N LEU A 135 -0.85 13.33 15.64
CA LEU A 135 -2.23 13.78 15.79
C LEU A 135 -2.63 14.78 14.69
N LEU A 136 -1.77 15.77 14.41
CA LEU A 136 -2.01 16.73 13.34
C LEU A 136 -2.04 16.07 11.97
N GLN A 137 -1.15 15.09 11.72
CA GLN A 137 -1.14 14.34 10.47
C GLN A 137 -2.41 13.51 10.29
N GLN A 138 -2.86 12.80 11.35
CA GLN A 138 -4.10 12.03 11.33
C GLN A 138 -5.33 12.93 11.12
N GLU A 139 -5.38 14.09 11.79
CA GLU A 139 -6.47 15.07 11.58
C GLU A 139 -6.49 15.58 10.13
N ALA A 140 -5.33 15.89 9.56
CA ALA A 140 -5.20 16.32 8.18
C ALA A 140 -5.68 15.24 7.18
N LEU A 141 -5.33 13.96 7.40
CA LEU A 141 -5.85 12.84 6.61
C LEU A 141 -7.37 12.73 6.72
N GLY A 142 -7.92 12.91 7.93
CA GLY A 142 -9.36 12.95 8.16
C GLY A 142 -10.05 14.08 7.39
N TRP A 143 -9.44 15.27 7.35
CA TRP A 143 -9.96 16.40 6.57
C TRP A 143 -9.90 16.16 5.07
N LEU A 144 -8.83 15.56 4.54
CA LEU A 144 -8.73 15.19 3.13
C LEU A 144 -9.79 14.17 2.74
N ALA A 145 -9.99 13.13 3.55
CA ALA A 145 -11.04 12.14 3.34
C ALA A 145 -12.44 12.76 3.34
N GLN A 146 -12.72 13.64 4.32
CA GLN A 146 -13.98 14.37 4.39
C GLN A 146 -14.20 15.26 3.15
N LEU A 147 -13.17 16.00 2.73
CA LEU A 147 -13.24 16.90 1.59
C LEU A 147 -13.56 16.15 0.28
N LEU A 148 -12.92 14.99 0.06
CA LEU A 148 -13.22 14.12 -1.08
C LEU A 148 -14.65 13.57 -1.07
N ARG A 149 -15.15 13.16 0.11
CA ARG A 149 -16.52 12.64 0.27
C ARG A 149 -17.57 13.74 0.04
N GLU A 150 -17.37 14.94 0.59
CA GLU A 150 -18.27 16.08 0.42
C GLU A 150 -18.38 16.52 -1.05
N HIS A 151 -17.28 16.42 -1.79
CA HIS A 151 -17.19 16.82 -3.19
C HIS A 151 -17.18 15.63 -4.15
N GLN A 152 -17.64 14.44 -3.74
CA GLN A 152 -17.59 13.23 -4.58
C GLN A 152 -18.32 13.39 -5.92
N ALA A 153 -19.21 14.38 -6.07
CA ALA A 153 -19.93 14.65 -7.31
C ALA A 153 -19.14 15.49 -8.33
N ASP A 154 -17.98 16.03 -7.96
CA ASP A 154 -17.11 16.85 -8.82
C ASP A 154 -15.80 16.10 -9.12
N ALA A 155 -15.79 15.37 -10.25
CA ALA A 155 -14.65 14.56 -10.67
C ALA A 155 -13.36 15.37 -10.82
N ALA A 156 -13.45 16.59 -11.36
CA ALA A 156 -12.30 17.45 -11.60
C ALA A 156 -11.67 17.90 -10.27
N PHE A 157 -12.50 18.24 -9.28
CA PHE A 157 -12.00 18.57 -7.96
C PHE A 157 -11.40 17.35 -7.24
N CYS A 158 -12.03 16.17 -7.31
CA CYS A 158 -11.44 14.94 -6.76
C CYS A 158 -10.06 14.66 -7.37
N ALA A 159 -9.93 14.73 -8.70
CA ALA A 159 -8.65 14.55 -9.39
C ALA A 159 -7.61 15.59 -8.96
N HIS A 160 -8.02 16.84 -8.75
CA HIS A 160 -7.15 17.89 -8.22
C HIS A 160 -6.64 17.58 -6.80
N VAL A 161 -7.50 17.11 -5.90
CA VAL A 161 -7.10 16.70 -4.55
C VAL A 161 -6.06 15.59 -4.61
N PHE A 162 -6.26 14.54 -5.43
CA PHE A 162 -5.28 13.44 -5.55
C PHE A 162 -3.96 13.88 -6.15
N ALA A 163 -3.97 14.78 -7.14
CA ALA A 163 -2.73 15.34 -7.69
C ALA A 163 -1.95 16.13 -6.62
N ARG A 164 -2.65 16.91 -5.78
CA ARG A 164 -2.04 17.69 -4.70
C ARG A 164 -1.56 16.81 -3.54
N TRP A 165 -2.28 15.73 -3.25
CA TRP A 165 -1.89 14.69 -2.29
C TRP A 165 -0.52 14.11 -2.66
N GLU A 166 -0.33 13.78 -3.93
CA GLU A 166 0.92 13.23 -4.46
C GLU A 166 2.07 14.25 -4.42
N GLN A 167 1.82 15.51 -4.83
CA GLN A 167 2.79 16.59 -4.72
C GLN A 167 3.24 16.88 -3.27
N ALA A 168 2.36 16.58 -2.30
CA ALA A 168 2.66 16.73 -0.88
C ALA A 168 3.39 15.50 -0.28
N ASN A 169 3.67 14.46 -1.08
CA ASN A 169 4.30 13.21 -0.64
C ASN A 169 3.59 12.56 0.57
N ILE A 170 2.26 12.62 0.60
CA ILE A 170 1.46 12.03 1.68
C ILE A 170 1.37 10.52 1.49
N TYR A 171 1.97 9.76 2.41
CA TYR A 171 1.94 8.30 2.38
C TYR A 171 0.84 7.74 3.31
N ALA A 172 -0.35 7.52 2.75
CA ALA A 172 -1.44 6.78 3.41
C ALA A 172 -2.15 5.88 2.37
N PRO A 173 -1.50 4.79 1.94
CA PRO A 173 -1.83 4.07 0.71
C PRO A 173 -3.20 3.36 0.75
N TRP A 174 -3.57 2.78 1.89
CA TRP A 174 -4.89 2.15 2.05
C TRP A 174 -6.04 3.17 2.06
N LEU A 175 -5.84 4.32 2.69
CA LEU A 175 -6.79 5.43 2.66
C LEU A 175 -6.91 6.00 1.25
N ARG A 176 -5.78 6.22 0.55
CA ARG A 176 -5.74 6.65 -0.84
C ARG A 176 -6.50 5.67 -1.74
N LEU A 177 -6.27 4.37 -1.60
CA LEU A 177 -7.01 3.35 -2.36
C LEU A 177 -8.51 3.44 -2.08
N THR A 178 -8.91 3.48 -0.81
CA THR A 178 -10.32 3.57 -0.41
C THR A 178 -11.01 4.77 -1.06
N LEU A 179 -10.42 5.96 -0.95
CA LEU A 179 -10.98 7.18 -1.53
C LEU A 179 -10.97 7.15 -3.07
N SER A 180 -9.95 6.54 -3.68
CA SER A 180 -9.88 6.36 -5.14
C SER A 180 -10.99 5.45 -5.66
N LEU A 181 -11.26 4.34 -4.95
CA LEU A 181 -12.38 3.44 -5.26
C LEU A 181 -13.72 4.17 -5.19
N GLU A 182 -13.93 5.00 -4.15
CA GLU A 182 -15.16 5.81 -4.01
C GLU A 182 -15.31 6.84 -5.14
N ALA A 183 -14.22 7.55 -5.48
CA ALA A 183 -14.25 8.54 -6.54
C ALA A 183 -14.53 7.91 -7.92
N VAL A 184 -13.89 6.79 -8.25
CA VAL A 184 -14.17 6.05 -9.50
C VAL A 184 -15.56 5.45 -9.50
N ALA A 185 -16.08 4.97 -8.36
CA ALA A 185 -17.45 4.49 -8.27
C ALA A 185 -18.48 5.61 -8.55
N ALA A 186 -18.19 6.84 -8.14
CA ALA A 186 -19.03 8.01 -8.44
C ALA A 186 -18.91 8.45 -9.91
N HIS A 187 -17.73 8.27 -10.53
CA HIS A 187 -17.41 8.72 -11.89
C HIS A 187 -16.71 7.64 -12.72
N PRO A 188 -17.37 6.53 -13.06
CA PRO A 188 -16.72 5.36 -13.67
C PRO A 188 -16.15 5.61 -15.08
N ALA A 189 -16.59 6.68 -15.74
CA ALA A 189 -16.12 7.07 -17.06
C ALA A 189 -14.95 8.08 -17.05
N ASP A 190 -14.59 8.62 -15.88
CA ASP A 190 -13.55 9.65 -15.78
C ASP A 190 -12.14 9.02 -15.86
N ALA A 191 -11.38 9.42 -16.88
CA ALA A 191 -10.05 8.84 -17.14
C ALA A 191 -9.00 9.29 -16.11
N ALA A 192 -9.12 10.51 -15.55
CA ALA A 192 -8.18 11.01 -14.56
C ALA A 192 -8.35 10.26 -13.23
N LEU A 193 -9.60 10.00 -12.81
CA LEU A 193 -9.86 9.19 -11.62
C LEU A 193 -9.50 7.71 -11.82
N ALA A 194 -9.73 7.16 -13.02
CA ALA A 194 -9.24 5.82 -13.35
C ALA A 194 -7.71 5.72 -13.25
N ARG A 195 -6.98 6.77 -13.68
CA ARG A 195 -5.53 6.88 -13.48
C ARG A 195 -5.17 6.86 -12.00
N VAL A 196 -5.81 7.70 -11.19
CA VAL A 196 -5.56 7.76 -9.73
C VAL A 196 -5.71 6.37 -9.10
N LEU A 197 -6.78 5.64 -9.44
CA LEU A 197 -7.01 4.30 -8.90
C LEU A 197 -5.93 3.30 -9.35
N ALA A 198 -5.52 3.33 -10.61
CA ALA A 198 -4.45 2.44 -11.10
C ALA A 198 -3.11 2.73 -10.41
N LEU A 199 -2.78 4.01 -10.16
CA LEU A 199 -1.59 4.41 -9.43
C LEU A 199 -1.67 3.99 -7.95
N ALA A 200 -2.83 4.11 -7.30
CA ALA A 200 -3.01 3.62 -5.93
C ALA A 200 -2.82 2.10 -5.81
N TRP A 201 -3.31 1.33 -6.80
CA TRP A 201 -3.02 -0.11 -6.85
C TRP A 201 -1.54 -0.41 -7.06
N ALA A 202 -0.87 0.31 -7.97
CA ALA A 202 0.56 0.13 -8.23
C ALA A 202 1.42 0.50 -7.01
N GLU A 203 1.01 1.51 -6.24
CA GLU A 203 1.67 1.91 -4.99
C GLU A 203 1.55 0.80 -3.93
N LEU A 204 0.35 0.27 -3.70
CA LEU A 204 0.14 -0.85 -2.78
C LEU A 204 0.86 -2.13 -3.21
N ALA A 205 0.89 -2.41 -4.51
CA ALA A 205 1.62 -3.56 -5.05
C ALA A 205 3.14 -3.45 -4.89
N ASN A 206 3.65 -2.23 -4.65
CA ASN A 206 5.05 -1.96 -4.36
C ASN A 206 5.38 -1.93 -2.85
N GLN A 207 4.44 -2.28 -1.98
CA GLN A 207 4.70 -2.34 -0.54
C GLN A 207 5.37 -3.66 -0.17
N VAL A 208 6.46 -3.53 0.57
CA VAL A 208 7.14 -4.64 1.21
C VAL A 208 6.46 -4.88 2.57
N PRO A 209 6.06 -6.12 2.89
CA PRO A 209 5.53 -6.44 4.21
C PRO A 209 6.53 -6.04 5.30
N VAL A 210 6.06 -5.29 6.29
CA VAL A 210 6.89 -4.64 7.31
C VAL A 210 7.62 -5.63 8.24
N GLU A 211 7.20 -6.89 8.31
CA GLU A 211 7.65 -7.85 9.34
C GLU A 211 7.91 -9.25 8.76
N PHE A 212 8.96 -9.39 7.95
CA PHE A 212 9.51 -10.72 7.66
C PHE A 212 10.96 -10.79 8.09
N ASP A 213 11.22 -11.64 9.09
CA ASP A 213 12.56 -12.03 9.49
C ASP A 213 12.95 -13.31 8.73
N PRO A 214 13.78 -13.21 7.68
CA PRO A 214 14.19 -14.36 6.88
C PRO A 214 15.05 -15.36 7.67
N GLU A 215 15.66 -14.96 8.79
CA GLU A 215 16.54 -15.81 9.58
C GLU A 215 15.74 -16.74 10.52
N ASN A 216 14.59 -16.26 11.01
CA ASN A 216 13.82 -16.94 12.06
C ASN A 216 12.45 -17.49 11.60
N ALA A 217 11.98 -17.17 10.40
CA ALA A 217 10.70 -17.65 9.89
C ALA A 217 10.80 -18.19 8.45
N PRO A 218 10.14 -19.33 8.13
CA PRO A 218 10.02 -19.76 6.75
C PRO A 218 9.25 -18.72 5.94
N LEU A 219 9.63 -18.57 4.66
CA LEU A 219 8.96 -17.67 3.73
C LEU A 219 7.44 -17.90 3.75
N PRO A 220 6.64 -16.85 3.99
CA PRO A 220 5.20 -16.99 4.08
C PRO A 220 4.59 -17.32 2.72
N MET A 221 3.73 -18.34 2.69
CA MET A 221 2.78 -18.54 1.59
C MET A 221 1.95 -17.26 1.40
N GLY A 222 1.71 -16.85 0.16
CA GLY A 222 1.09 -15.55 -0.10
C GLY A 222 1.98 -14.54 -0.79
N PHE A 223 3.29 -14.79 -0.80
CA PHE A 223 4.29 -13.82 -1.23
C PHE A 223 5.26 -14.42 -2.23
N LEU A 224 5.73 -13.54 -3.11
CA LEU A 224 6.79 -13.78 -4.08
C LEU A 224 8.08 -13.14 -3.57
N VAL A 225 9.21 -13.83 -3.71
CA VAL A 225 10.54 -13.27 -3.47
C VAL A 225 11.17 -12.90 -4.81
N ASP A 226 11.61 -11.66 -4.97
CA ASP A 226 12.33 -11.23 -6.17
C ASP A 226 13.83 -11.60 -6.13
N VAL A 227 14.60 -11.09 -7.09
CA VAL A 227 16.05 -11.32 -7.18
C VAL A 227 16.82 -10.67 -6.02
N GLY A 228 16.31 -9.58 -5.45
CA GLY A 228 16.90 -8.86 -4.33
C GLY A 228 16.52 -9.41 -2.96
N GLY A 229 15.63 -10.41 -2.89
CA GLY A 229 15.11 -10.94 -1.63
C GLY A 229 13.88 -10.20 -1.11
N THR A 230 13.34 -9.24 -1.88
CA THR A 230 12.16 -8.46 -1.50
C THR A 230 10.90 -9.30 -1.62
N LEU A 231 10.03 -9.23 -0.61
CA LEU A 231 8.72 -9.86 -0.63
C LEU A 231 7.69 -8.98 -1.32
N TRP A 232 6.96 -9.57 -2.25
CA TRP A 232 5.89 -8.93 -2.99
C TRP A 232 4.58 -9.69 -2.88
N ASP A 233 3.45 -8.97 -2.96
CA ASP A 233 2.13 -9.57 -3.10
C ASP A 233 1.76 -9.75 -4.59
N PRO A 234 1.81 -10.99 -5.13
CA PRO A 234 1.47 -11.22 -6.52
C PRO A 234 -0.01 -10.94 -6.83
N PHE A 235 -0.92 -10.96 -5.85
CA PHE A 235 -2.33 -10.62 -6.08
C PHE A 235 -2.52 -9.12 -6.28
N MET A 236 -1.83 -8.29 -5.51
CA MET A 236 -1.86 -6.82 -5.70
C MET A 236 -1.19 -6.44 -7.01
N GLN A 237 -0.07 -7.08 -7.34
CA GLN A 237 0.60 -6.86 -8.62
C GLN A 237 -0.32 -7.20 -9.81
N GLU A 238 -1.07 -8.31 -9.77
CA GLU A 238 -2.03 -8.65 -10.83
C GLU A 238 -3.15 -7.61 -10.97
N ARG A 239 -3.72 -7.14 -9.86
CA ARG A 239 -4.72 -6.07 -9.87
C ARG A 239 -4.17 -4.77 -10.44
N ALA A 240 -2.97 -4.37 -10.01
CA ALA A 240 -2.31 -3.18 -10.51
C ALA A 240 -2.03 -3.27 -12.01
N LEU A 241 -1.49 -4.41 -12.49
CA LEU A 241 -1.24 -4.65 -13.90
C LEU A 241 -2.52 -4.61 -14.73
N ALA A 242 -3.63 -5.17 -14.24
CA ALA A 242 -4.93 -5.10 -14.91
C ALA A 242 -5.43 -3.65 -15.01
N ALA A 243 -5.34 -2.88 -13.92
CA ALA A 243 -5.76 -1.47 -13.91
C ALA A 243 -4.90 -0.59 -14.84
N LEU A 244 -3.59 -0.84 -14.91
CA LEU A 244 -2.68 -0.13 -15.82
C LEU A 244 -2.94 -0.50 -17.29
N ALA A 245 -3.24 -1.77 -17.57
CA ALA A 245 -3.48 -2.23 -18.94
C ALA A 245 -4.66 -1.50 -19.61
N ASP A 246 -5.75 -1.27 -18.88
CA ASP A 246 -6.92 -0.56 -19.39
C ASP A 246 -6.63 0.91 -19.76
N LEU A 247 -5.74 1.55 -19.00
CA LEU A 247 -5.30 2.94 -19.28
C LEU A 247 -4.33 3.00 -20.44
N LEU A 248 -3.35 2.09 -20.49
CA LEU A 248 -2.37 2.01 -21.58
C LEU A 248 -2.99 1.64 -22.92
N GLN A 249 -4.16 0.98 -22.94
CA GLN A 249 -4.94 0.82 -24.17
C GLN A 249 -5.48 2.15 -24.72
N ARG A 250 -5.74 3.13 -23.86
CA ARG A 250 -6.25 4.46 -24.23
C ARG A 250 -5.12 5.43 -24.55
N ASP A 251 -4.04 5.36 -23.77
CA ASP A 251 -2.83 6.15 -23.94
C ASP A 251 -1.59 5.26 -23.83
N ALA A 252 -1.18 4.68 -24.96
CA ALA A 252 0.00 3.82 -25.04
C ALA A 252 1.32 4.61 -24.93
N GLY A 253 1.27 5.94 -24.93
CA GLY A 253 2.44 6.81 -24.83
C GLY A 253 2.75 7.29 -23.42
N ASP A 254 1.96 6.89 -22.42
CA ASP A 254 2.13 7.36 -21.05
C ASP A 254 3.35 6.72 -20.38
N THR A 255 4.46 7.46 -20.36
CA THR A 255 5.73 6.98 -19.83
C THR A 255 5.61 6.54 -18.37
N GLU A 256 4.90 7.28 -17.51
CA GLU A 256 4.78 6.93 -16.10
C GLU A 256 4.07 5.58 -15.92
N LEU A 257 2.94 5.38 -16.61
CA LEU A 257 2.19 4.11 -16.53
C LEU A 257 3.02 2.94 -17.10
N LEU A 258 3.79 3.16 -18.16
CA LEU A 258 4.69 2.16 -18.73
C LEU A 258 5.79 1.76 -17.76
N VAL A 259 6.41 2.73 -17.07
CA VAL A 259 7.44 2.47 -16.04
C VAL A 259 6.85 1.69 -14.87
N ARG A 260 5.67 2.08 -14.36
CA ARG A 260 4.99 1.34 -13.28
C ARG A 260 4.68 -0.09 -13.70
N ARG A 261 4.18 -0.31 -14.92
CA ARG A 261 3.92 -1.65 -15.46
C ARG A 261 5.21 -2.47 -15.54
N ALA A 262 6.31 -1.87 -16.01
CA ALA A 262 7.60 -2.56 -16.15
C ALA A 262 8.15 -3.01 -14.78
N ARG A 263 8.15 -2.14 -13.78
CA ARG A 263 8.57 -2.46 -12.40
C ARG A 263 7.75 -3.58 -11.78
N LEU A 264 6.43 -3.57 -11.97
CA LEU A 264 5.55 -4.63 -11.47
C LEU A 264 5.83 -5.98 -12.17
N LEU A 265 6.12 -5.98 -13.47
CA LEU A 265 6.49 -7.20 -14.20
C LEU A 265 7.86 -7.74 -13.78
N GLU A 266 8.81 -6.85 -13.53
CA GLU A 266 10.14 -7.18 -13.01
C GLU A 266 10.04 -7.82 -11.62
N ALA A 267 9.29 -7.19 -10.71
CA ALA A 267 9.02 -7.71 -9.37
C ALA A 267 8.27 -9.05 -9.39
N ARG A 268 7.51 -9.35 -10.45
CA ARG A 268 6.87 -10.65 -10.71
C ARG A 268 7.82 -11.71 -11.27
N CYS A 269 9.08 -11.37 -11.50
CA CYS A 269 10.07 -12.18 -12.22
C CYS A 269 9.67 -12.50 -13.68
N ASP A 270 8.76 -11.75 -14.30
CA ASP A 270 8.47 -11.81 -15.75
C ASP A 270 9.41 -10.87 -16.51
N PHE A 271 10.70 -11.21 -16.48
CA PHE A 271 11.76 -10.36 -17.03
C PHE A 271 11.59 -10.08 -18.53
N ALA A 272 11.02 -11.02 -19.29
CA ALA A 272 10.79 -10.84 -20.72
C ALA A 272 9.69 -9.79 -21.00
N SER A 273 8.60 -9.79 -20.22
CA SER A 273 7.59 -8.75 -20.32
C SER A 273 8.05 -7.43 -19.72
N ALA A 274 8.81 -7.45 -18.64
CA ALA A 274 9.42 -6.26 -18.04
C ALA A 274 10.36 -5.56 -19.02
N ALA A 275 11.26 -6.30 -19.70
CA ALA A 275 12.15 -5.76 -20.72
C ALA A 275 11.41 -5.06 -21.85
N ARG A 276 10.31 -5.66 -22.33
CA ARG A 276 9.46 -5.04 -23.35
C ARG A 276 8.79 -3.77 -22.84
N ALA A 277 8.26 -3.80 -21.61
CA ALA A 277 7.61 -2.63 -21.02
C ALA A 277 8.59 -1.48 -20.76
N TYR A 278 9.82 -1.76 -20.32
CA TYR A 278 10.88 -0.75 -20.19
C TYR A 278 11.32 -0.19 -21.55
N ALA A 279 11.42 -1.03 -22.59
CA ALA A 279 11.72 -0.56 -23.94
C ALA A 279 10.62 0.37 -24.48
N GLU A 280 9.35 0.03 -24.26
CA GLU A 280 8.20 0.88 -24.62
C GLU A 280 8.24 2.21 -23.83
N ALA A 281 8.59 2.18 -22.54
CA ALA A 281 8.76 3.39 -21.72
C ALA A 281 9.92 4.27 -22.22
N ALA A 282 11.05 3.67 -22.58
CA ALA A 282 12.19 4.36 -23.17
C ALA A 282 11.79 5.05 -24.49
N ASP A 283 11.10 4.34 -25.38
CA ASP A 283 10.61 4.92 -26.65
C ASP A 283 9.64 6.08 -26.41
N ALA A 284 8.80 6.01 -25.36
CA ALA A 284 7.92 7.11 -24.97
C ALA A 284 8.69 8.33 -24.42
N ALA A 285 9.64 8.11 -23.52
CA ALA A 285 10.51 9.15 -22.98
C ALA A 285 11.32 9.85 -24.08
N LYS A 286 11.87 9.09 -25.03
CA LYS A 286 12.59 9.62 -26.18
C LYS A 286 11.73 10.54 -27.04
N ARG A 287 10.49 10.14 -27.35
CA ARG A 287 9.55 10.98 -28.10
C ARG A 287 9.22 12.28 -27.34
N ALA A 288 9.09 12.21 -26.01
CA ALA A 288 8.85 13.39 -25.19
C ALA A 288 10.05 14.35 -25.21
N ALA A 289 11.28 13.82 -25.10
CA ALA A 289 12.52 14.61 -25.20
C ALA A 289 12.63 15.33 -26.55
N GLU A 290 12.32 14.64 -27.65
CA GLU A 290 12.37 15.20 -29.01
C GLU A 290 11.36 16.34 -29.24
N ILE A 291 10.22 16.33 -28.52
CA ILE A 291 9.17 17.36 -28.65
C ILE A 291 9.44 18.55 -27.70
N GLY A 292 9.91 18.28 -26.49
CA GLY A 292 10.01 19.27 -25.40
C GLY A 292 11.39 19.86 -25.14
N ASN A 293 12.46 19.29 -25.72
CA ASN A 293 13.86 19.60 -25.33
C ASN A 293 14.07 19.51 -23.80
N ASP A 294 13.53 18.44 -23.22
CA ASP A 294 13.51 18.18 -21.78
C ASP A 294 14.66 17.24 -21.40
N ALA A 295 15.66 17.76 -20.70
CA ALA A 295 16.82 16.99 -20.23
C ALA A 295 16.41 15.83 -19.29
N GLN A 296 15.34 15.99 -18.51
CA GLN A 296 14.84 14.93 -17.63
C GLN A 296 14.29 13.75 -18.45
N ALA A 297 13.74 14.02 -19.64
CA ALA A 297 13.27 12.97 -20.54
C ALA A 297 14.42 12.21 -21.22
N GLU A 298 15.58 12.84 -21.43
CA GLU A 298 16.79 12.16 -21.93
C GLU A 298 17.38 11.21 -20.87
N ASP A 299 17.48 11.67 -19.62
CA ASP A 299 17.95 10.85 -18.49
C ASP A 299 17.02 9.64 -18.28
N LEU A 300 15.71 9.87 -18.30
CA LEU A 300 14.72 8.81 -18.18
C LEU A 300 14.80 7.82 -19.35
N TYR A 301 15.02 8.28 -20.58
CA TYR A 301 15.23 7.39 -21.73
C TYR A 301 16.45 6.47 -21.53
N ALA A 302 17.58 7.02 -21.08
CA ALA A 302 18.79 6.25 -20.82
C ALA A 302 18.56 5.21 -19.72
N GLU A 303 17.96 5.62 -18.60
CA GLU A 303 17.63 4.73 -17.48
C GLU A 303 16.73 3.57 -17.94
N MET A 304 15.63 3.86 -18.64
CA MET A 304 14.68 2.83 -19.06
C MET A 304 15.28 1.88 -20.10
N ARG A 305 16.14 2.36 -21.00
CA ARG A 305 16.85 1.50 -21.95
C ARG A 305 17.80 0.54 -21.24
N ASP A 306 18.52 1.02 -20.24
CA ASP A 306 19.48 0.21 -19.49
C ASP A 306 18.74 -0.84 -18.64
N GLN A 307 17.61 -0.46 -18.02
CA GLN A 307 16.72 -1.42 -17.33
C GLN A 307 16.12 -2.46 -18.27
N ALA A 308 15.73 -2.08 -19.49
CA ALA A 308 15.28 -3.03 -20.50
C ALA A 308 16.36 -4.06 -20.85
N ALA A 309 17.62 -3.64 -20.94
CA ALA A 309 18.75 -4.53 -21.22
C ALA A 309 19.03 -5.49 -20.06
N LEU A 310 18.95 -5.01 -18.81
CA LEU A 310 19.08 -5.84 -17.61
C LEU A 310 17.98 -6.91 -17.56
N CYS A 311 16.72 -6.52 -17.72
CA CYS A 311 15.59 -7.46 -17.75
C CYS A 311 15.71 -8.45 -18.92
N ALA A 312 16.19 -8.03 -20.10
CA ALA A 312 16.41 -8.93 -21.23
C ALA A 312 17.50 -9.99 -20.94
N GLY A 313 18.47 -9.66 -20.08
CA GLY A 313 19.46 -10.60 -19.55
C GLY A 313 18.93 -11.54 -18.46
N GLY A 314 17.67 -11.37 -18.03
CA GLY A 314 16.98 -12.17 -17.03
C GLY A 314 17.55 -12.03 -15.61
N ARG A 315 17.20 -12.99 -14.75
CA ARG A 315 17.64 -13.04 -13.34
C ARG A 315 19.13 -12.79 -13.17
N ARG A 316 19.97 -13.42 -14.00
CA ARG A 316 21.43 -13.29 -13.93
C ARG A 316 21.91 -11.85 -14.08
N ALA A 317 21.42 -11.14 -15.09
CA ALA A 317 21.86 -9.78 -15.34
C ALA A 317 21.42 -8.84 -14.21
N LEU A 318 20.20 -9.00 -13.70
CA LEU A 318 19.71 -8.25 -12.54
C LEU A 318 20.49 -8.57 -11.26
N ALA A 319 20.76 -9.84 -10.99
CA ALA A 319 21.54 -10.31 -9.85
C ALA A 319 22.96 -9.71 -9.86
N ASN A 320 23.63 -9.77 -11.02
CA ASN A 320 24.94 -9.17 -11.21
C ASN A 320 24.89 -7.65 -11.05
N ALA A 321 23.90 -6.98 -11.65
CA ALA A 321 23.76 -5.53 -11.55
C ALA A 321 23.50 -5.06 -10.11
N LEU A 322 22.71 -5.80 -9.33
CA LEU A 322 22.51 -5.54 -7.90
C LEU A 322 23.83 -5.63 -7.13
N VAL A 323 24.59 -6.71 -7.33
CA VAL A 323 25.88 -6.92 -6.67
C VAL A 323 26.94 -5.92 -7.11
N GLU A 324 26.99 -5.57 -8.40
CA GLU A 324 27.88 -4.55 -8.94
C GLU A 324 27.51 -3.15 -8.42
N GLY A 325 26.22 -2.82 -8.35
CA GLY A 325 25.72 -1.58 -7.76
C GLY A 325 26.03 -1.46 -6.28
N LEU A 326 25.88 -2.55 -5.51
CA LEU A 326 26.30 -2.60 -4.10
C LEU A 326 27.82 -2.44 -3.97
N ALA A 327 28.61 -3.11 -4.81
CA ALA A 327 30.06 -2.96 -4.81
C ALA A 327 30.50 -1.51 -5.12
N ASP A 328 29.85 -0.86 -6.09
CA ASP A 328 30.10 0.55 -6.42
C ASP A 328 29.72 1.47 -5.25
N ALA A 329 28.54 1.27 -4.64
CA ALA A 329 28.10 2.03 -3.48
C ALA A 329 29.05 1.89 -2.28
N VAL A 330 29.49 0.66 -1.98
CA VAL A 330 30.48 0.40 -0.91
C VAL A 330 31.82 1.06 -1.22
N SER A 331 32.25 1.05 -2.49
CA SER A 331 33.50 1.71 -2.87
C SER A 331 33.48 3.23 -2.66
N ARG A 332 32.30 3.85 -2.86
CA ARG A 332 32.09 5.29 -2.61
C ARG A 332 31.86 5.62 -1.14
N PHE A 333 31.31 4.69 -0.36
CA PHE A 333 31.08 4.86 1.08
C PHE A 333 32.38 5.14 1.85
N GLY A 334 33.51 4.60 1.37
CA GLY A 334 34.84 4.83 1.95
C GLY A 334 35.60 6.06 1.40
N GLU A 335 34.98 6.89 0.56
CA GLU A 335 35.63 8.09 0.01
C GLU A 335 35.90 9.14 1.11
N PRO A 336 37.09 9.77 1.11
CA PRO A 336 37.47 10.72 2.14
C PRO A 336 36.61 11.99 2.11
N LEU A 337 36.30 12.52 3.29
CA LEU A 337 35.63 13.82 3.43
C LEU A 337 36.54 14.91 2.85
N ALA A 338 36.06 15.62 1.83
CA ALA A 338 36.78 16.75 1.27
C ALA A 338 36.81 17.90 2.30
N LEU A 339 37.95 18.07 2.97
CA LEU A 339 38.18 19.19 3.89
C LEU A 339 38.80 20.40 3.18
N PRO A 340 38.33 21.63 3.47
CA PRO A 340 39.01 22.86 3.08
C PRO A 340 40.46 22.91 3.63
N GLU A 341 41.39 23.54 2.90
CA GLU A 341 42.80 23.64 3.30
C GLU A 341 43.00 24.33 4.67
N ASP A 342 42.07 25.20 5.06
CA ASP A 342 42.04 25.94 6.32
C ASP A 342 41.23 25.26 7.45
N ALA A 343 40.81 24.00 7.27
CA ALA A 343 40.11 23.25 8.30
C ALA A 343 40.92 23.17 9.61
N SER A 344 40.26 23.44 10.74
CA SER A 344 40.85 23.34 12.09
C SER A 344 41.38 21.94 12.39
N GLU A 345 42.37 21.82 13.26
CA GLU A 345 42.96 20.54 13.70
C GLU A 345 41.91 19.55 14.21
N ALA A 346 40.98 19.98 15.06
CA ALA A 346 39.88 19.14 15.53
C ALA A 346 38.95 18.61 14.41
N ARG A 347 38.76 19.37 13.32
CA ARG A 347 37.99 18.90 12.15
C ARG A 347 38.79 17.88 11.33
N ARG A 348 40.12 18.02 11.28
CA ARG A 348 41.01 17.05 10.63
C ARG A 348 41.09 15.74 11.41
N GLU A 349 41.15 15.82 12.74
CA GLU A 349 41.09 14.65 13.63
C GLU A 349 39.75 13.92 13.50
N PHE A 350 38.62 14.64 13.58
CA PHE A 350 37.29 14.07 13.35
C PHE A 350 37.19 13.39 11.98
N ALA A 351 37.64 14.06 10.91
CA ALA A 351 37.61 13.47 9.57
C ALA A 351 38.51 12.23 9.46
N ALA A 352 39.67 12.20 10.11
CA ALA A 352 40.55 11.04 10.13
C ALA A 352 39.93 9.85 10.89
N ASP A 353 39.29 10.10 12.03
CA ASP A 353 38.59 9.08 12.82
C ASP A 353 37.34 8.57 12.08
N TRP A 354 36.57 9.47 11.48
CA TRP A 354 35.43 9.13 10.62
C TRP A 354 35.88 8.31 9.41
N GLU A 355 36.94 8.71 8.71
CA GLU A 355 37.50 7.95 7.58
C GLU A 355 37.95 6.55 8.00
N LEU A 356 38.56 6.40 9.17
CA LEU A 356 38.96 5.09 9.69
C LEU A 356 37.74 4.21 9.98
N SER A 357 36.71 4.75 10.63
CA SER A 357 35.46 4.05 10.92
C SER A 357 34.71 3.68 9.64
N MET A 358 34.59 4.60 8.68
CA MET A 358 33.92 4.33 7.40
C MET A 358 34.68 3.28 6.58
N ARG A 359 36.02 3.28 6.60
CA ARG A 359 36.81 2.22 5.94
C ARG A 359 36.59 0.85 6.58
N GLN A 360 36.51 0.77 7.91
CA GLN A 360 36.19 -0.49 8.59
C GLN A 360 34.81 -1.02 8.18
N HIS A 361 33.80 -0.17 8.17
CA HIS A 361 32.46 -0.54 7.70
C HIS A 361 32.44 -0.87 6.19
N ALA A 362 33.19 -0.15 5.37
CA ALA A 362 33.33 -0.47 3.95
C ALA A 362 33.97 -1.84 3.73
N ASP A 363 34.98 -2.22 4.51
CA ASP A 363 35.60 -3.54 4.45
C ASP A 363 34.62 -4.65 4.87
N GLU A 364 33.82 -4.44 5.92
CA GLU A 364 32.75 -5.37 6.36
C GLU A 364 31.66 -5.53 5.30
N LEU A 365 31.22 -4.42 4.69
CA LEU A 365 30.25 -4.42 3.61
C LEU A 365 30.82 -5.08 2.34
N GLN A 366 32.10 -4.85 2.03
CA GLN A 366 32.77 -5.48 0.88
C GLN A 366 32.88 -7.00 1.08
N ALA A 367 33.18 -7.47 2.29
CA ALA A 367 33.15 -8.89 2.61
C ALA A 367 31.75 -9.49 2.42
N SER A 368 30.70 -8.74 2.77
CA SER A 368 29.30 -9.14 2.54
C SER A 368 28.97 -9.21 1.04
N VAL A 369 29.40 -8.23 0.24
CA VAL A 369 29.26 -8.24 -1.23
C VAL A 369 29.99 -9.43 -1.85
N ASP A 370 31.20 -9.74 -1.39
CA ASP A 370 31.95 -10.89 -1.89
C ASP A 370 31.31 -12.24 -1.50
N ALA A 371 30.72 -12.31 -0.30
CA ALA A 371 29.90 -13.46 0.10
C ALA A 371 28.64 -13.61 -0.77
N MET A 372 27.96 -12.51 -1.10
CA MET A 372 26.84 -12.51 -2.05
C MET A 372 27.29 -13.01 -3.43
N ARG A 373 28.41 -12.49 -3.98
CA ARG A 373 28.99 -12.98 -5.26
C ARG A 373 29.23 -14.48 -5.28
N ALA A 374 29.69 -15.04 -4.15
CA ALA A 374 30.01 -16.45 -4.05
C ALA A 374 28.77 -17.36 -3.92
N THR A 375 27.65 -16.82 -3.43
CA THR A 375 26.45 -17.60 -3.06
C THR A 375 25.23 -17.32 -3.93
N GLN A 376 25.23 -16.25 -4.72
CA GLN A 376 24.10 -15.89 -5.57
C GLN A 376 23.86 -17.01 -6.60
N PRO A 377 22.64 -17.54 -6.71
CA PRO A 377 22.32 -18.51 -7.75
C PRO A 377 22.22 -17.82 -9.12
N VAL A 378 23.35 -17.75 -9.84
CA VAL A 378 23.49 -17.00 -11.09
C VAL A 378 22.98 -17.77 -12.31
N ASP A 379 23.07 -19.11 -12.31
CA ASP A 379 22.82 -19.97 -13.48
C ASP A 379 21.56 -20.84 -13.34
N GLY A 380 20.42 -20.23 -12.95
CA GLY A 380 19.15 -20.94 -12.79
C GLY A 380 19.22 -22.11 -11.77
N PRO A 381 18.14 -22.92 -11.65
CA PRO A 381 18.17 -24.05 -10.74
C PRO A 381 19.02 -25.18 -11.31
N ASP A 382 19.95 -25.70 -10.51
CA ASP A 382 20.71 -26.91 -10.81
C ASP A 382 19.83 -28.18 -10.81
N ALA A 383 20.39 -29.35 -11.13
CA ALA A 383 19.62 -30.58 -11.21
C ALA A 383 18.98 -31.01 -9.87
N ALA A 384 19.61 -30.72 -8.74
CA ALA A 384 19.09 -31.05 -7.42
C ALA A 384 17.96 -30.09 -7.03
N GLN A 385 18.15 -28.79 -7.27
CA GLN A 385 17.14 -27.76 -7.10
C GLN A 385 15.92 -28.01 -8.00
N GLN A 386 16.12 -28.38 -9.27
CA GLN A 386 15.03 -28.76 -10.17
C GLN A 386 14.24 -29.96 -9.64
N ALA A 387 14.90 -31.00 -9.12
CA ALA A 387 14.24 -32.16 -8.53
C ALA A 387 13.44 -31.78 -7.28
N GLN A 388 13.98 -30.89 -6.43
CA GLN A 388 13.30 -30.37 -5.24
C GLN A 388 12.06 -29.55 -5.63
N MET A 389 12.20 -28.64 -6.60
CA MET A 389 11.09 -27.86 -7.14
C MET A 389 10.00 -28.78 -7.71
N GLN A 390 10.38 -29.85 -8.42
CA GLN A 390 9.41 -30.81 -8.96
C GLN A 390 8.66 -31.56 -7.85
N ALA A 391 9.35 -31.97 -6.79
CA ALA A 391 8.72 -32.58 -5.62
C ALA A 391 7.76 -31.60 -4.93
N MET A 392 8.16 -30.34 -4.76
CA MET A 392 7.31 -29.28 -4.19
C MET A 392 6.09 -29.00 -5.06
N ALA A 393 6.24 -28.94 -6.38
CA ALA A 393 5.12 -28.78 -7.32
C ALA A 393 4.10 -29.93 -7.21
N GLN A 394 4.56 -31.17 -7.00
CA GLN A 394 3.68 -32.32 -6.75
C GLN A 394 2.97 -32.23 -5.39
N GLN A 395 3.64 -31.74 -4.35
CA GLN A 395 3.02 -31.50 -3.04
C GLN A 395 1.94 -30.42 -3.11
N VAL A 396 2.24 -29.31 -3.79
CA VAL A 396 1.25 -28.24 -4.08
C VAL A 396 0.06 -28.82 -4.84
N ALA A 397 0.30 -29.62 -5.88
CA ALA A 397 -0.77 -30.28 -6.63
C ALA A 397 -1.65 -31.18 -5.76
N ALA A 398 -1.04 -31.99 -4.89
CA ALA A 398 -1.77 -32.84 -3.95
C ALA A 398 -2.59 -32.01 -2.95
N SER A 399 -2.02 -30.93 -2.41
CA SER A 399 -2.69 -30.01 -1.48
C SER A 399 -3.90 -29.32 -2.14
N VAL A 400 -3.71 -28.78 -3.35
CA VAL A 400 -4.78 -28.12 -4.12
C VAL A 400 -5.90 -29.10 -4.48
N VAL A 401 -5.57 -30.32 -4.91
CA VAL A 401 -6.60 -31.34 -5.19
C VAL A 401 -7.32 -31.77 -3.90
N GLY A 402 -6.58 -31.90 -2.80
CA GLY A 402 -7.12 -32.24 -1.48
C GLY A 402 -8.03 -31.17 -0.89
N SER A 403 -7.81 -29.89 -1.22
CA SER A 403 -8.65 -28.78 -0.75
C SER A 403 -9.97 -28.63 -1.52
N ILE A 404 -10.11 -29.30 -2.68
CA ILE A 404 -11.36 -29.32 -3.44
C ILE A 404 -12.37 -30.22 -2.73
N SER A 405 -13.21 -29.59 -1.90
CA SER A 405 -14.38 -30.24 -1.30
C SER A 405 -15.61 -30.07 -2.17
N PHE A 406 -16.35 -31.17 -2.36
CA PHE A 406 -17.70 -31.16 -2.94
C PHE A 406 -18.80 -31.28 -1.89
N THR A 407 -18.42 -31.52 -0.64
CA THR A 407 -19.32 -31.55 0.49
C THR A 407 -19.78 -30.12 0.77
N PRO A 408 -21.10 -29.87 0.89
CA PRO A 408 -21.60 -28.56 1.29
C PRO A 408 -21.03 -28.13 2.64
N LEU A 409 -20.85 -26.82 2.85
CA LEU A 409 -20.22 -26.30 4.08
C LEU A 409 -21.00 -26.65 5.35
N GLN A 410 -22.33 -26.66 5.26
CA GLN A 410 -23.27 -26.93 6.36
C GLN A 410 -22.85 -26.25 7.68
N PRO A 411 -22.80 -24.90 7.73
CA PRO A 411 -22.47 -24.20 8.96
C PRO A 411 -23.46 -24.62 10.05
N LEU A 412 -22.92 -24.98 11.21
CA LEU A 412 -23.73 -25.40 12.36
C LEU A 412 -23.81 -24.23 13.33
N ALA A 413 -25.02 -23.73 13.58
CA ALA A 413 -25.22 -22.75 14.66
C ALA A 413 -24.87 -23.40 16.00
N ILE A 414 -24.05 -22.71 16.81
CA ILE A 414 -23.59 -23.20 18.11
C ILE A 414 -23.86 -22.16 19.22
N ALA A 415 -23.84 -22.62 20.47
CA ALA A 415 -23.93 -21.74 21.63
C ALA A 415 -22.52 -21.29 22.08
N PRO A 416 -22.28 -19.99 22.36
CA PRO A 416 -20.96 -19.45 22.72
C PRO A 416 -20.34 -20.09 23.97
N ALA A 417 -21.17 -20.40 24.97
CA ALA A 417 -20.75 -20.83 26.31
C ALA A 417 -19.91 -22.13 26.35
N ALA A 418 -19.92 -22.93 25.28
CA ALA A 418 -19.12 -24.14 25.17
C ALA A 418 -17.66 -23.88 24.76
N PHE A 419 -17.34 -22.70 24.22
CA PHE A 419 -16.03 -22.42 23.58
C PHE A 419 -15.48 -21.03 23.90
N GLU A 420 -16.23 -20.16 24.59
CA GLU A 420 -15.80 -18.80 24.93
C GLU A 420 -14.47 -18.76 25.68
N ARG A 421 -14.19 -19.62 26.67
CA ARG A 421 -12.99 -19.46 27.50
C ARG A 421 -11.65 -19.40 26.77
N ASP A 422 -11.46 -20.22 25.73
CA ASP A 422 -10.18 -20.31 25.02
C ASP A 422 -10.09 -19.33 23.83
N TRP A 423 -11.23 -18.89 23.29
CA TRP A 423 -11.31 -18.06 22.09
C TRP A 423 -11.73 -16.61 22.37
N GLU A 424 -12.32 -16.33 23.53
CA GLU A 424 -12.79 -15.01 23.94
C GLU A 424 -11.62 -14.02 23.98
N ALA A 425 -10.45 -14.42 24.48
CA ALA A 425 -9.28 -13.54 24.47
C ALA A 425 -8.87 -13.10 23.05
N VAL A 426 -8.97 -14.01 22.07
CA VAL A 426 -8.55 -13.77 20.68
C VAL A 426 -9.61 -12.98 19.89
N LEU A 427 -10.90 -13.23 20.16
CA LEU A 427 -12.00 -12.67 19.37
C LEU A 427 -12.67 -11.46 20.01
N ARG A 428 -12.38 -11.15 21.28
CA ARG A 428 -13.04 -10.06 22.02
C ARG A 428 -12.90 -8.73 21.31
N GLU A 429 -11.67 -8.37 20.99
CA GLU A 429 -11.36 -7.05 20.48
C GLU A 429 -12.05 -6.72 19.14
N PRO A 430 -11.96 -7.56 18.08
CA PRO A 430 -12.72 -7.32 16.85
C PRO A 430 -14.25 -7.33 17.07
N ARG A 431 -14.76 -8.11 18.03
CA ARG A 431 -16.20 -8.13 18.37
C ARG A 431 -16.65 -6.84 19.07
N GLU A 432 -15.86 -6.32 20.00
CA GLU A 432 -16.12 -5.05 20.68
C GLU A 432 -16.10 -3.88 19.68
N ALA A 433 -15.15 -3.90 18.73
CA ALA A 433 -15.10 -2.93 17.64
C ALA A 433 -16.38 -2.98 16.77
N LEU A 434 -16.84 -4.17 16.37
CA LEU A 434 -18.09 -4.32 15.59
C LEU A 434 -19.33 -3.89 16.39
N ALA A 435 -19.39 -4.21 17.68
CA ALA A 435 -20.47 -3.76 18.56
C ALA A 435 -20.50 -2.24 18.71
N ALA A 436 -19.34 -1.58 18.85
CA ALA A 436 -19.22 -0.13 18.89
C ALA A 436 -19.73 0.54 17.59
N LEU A 437 -19.58 -0.14 16.46
CA LEU A 437 -20.11 0.26 15.16
C LEU A 437 -21.61 -0.07 14.97
N GLN A 438 -22.30 -0.56 16.01
CA GLN A 438 -23.72 -0.94 15.98
C GLN A 438 -24.04 -2.10 15.03
N TRP A 439 -23.07 -2.99 14.76
CA TRP A 439 -23.34 -4.20 13.99
C TRP A 439 -24.14 -5.20 14.82
N SER A 440 -25.01 -5.95 14.16
CA SER A 440 -25.85 -6.97 14.80
C SER A 440 -25.12 -8.31 14.81
N ASP A 441 -24.91 -8.90 15.99
CA ASP A 441 -24.46 -10.29 16.13
C ASP A 441 -25.58 -11.23 15.68
N LEU A 442 -25.34 -11.98 14.60
CA LEU A 442 -26.27 -12.98 14.06
C LEU A 442 -26.14 -14.33 14.79
N GLY A 443 -25.04 -14.54 15.50
CA GLY A 443 -24.74 -15.76 16.24
C GLY A 443 -23.40 -16.38 15.87
N TRP A 444 -23.20 -17.59 16.39
CA TRP A 444 -21.96 -18.35 16.28
C TRP A 444 -22.14 -19.57 15.40
N VAL A 445 -21.14 -19.84 14.56
CA VAL A 445 -21.12 -20.99 13.68
C VAL A 445 -19.84 -21.81 13.82
N GLU A 446 -20.00 -23.13 13.83
CA GLU A 446 -18.91 -24.07 13.58
C GLU A 446 -18.92 -24.47 12.10
N TRP A 447 -17.73 -24.67 11.54
CA TRP A 447 -17.53 -25.14 10.17
C TRP A 447 -16.96 -26.57 10.18
N PRO A 448 -17.79 -27.63 10.14
CA PRO A 448 -17.31 -29.02 10.19
C PRO A 448 -16.32 -29.36 9.08
N ALA A 449 -16.53 -28.79 7.88
CA ALA A 449 -15.63 -28.97 6.75
C ALA A 449 -14.22 -28.42 7.03
N TYR A 450 -14.11 -27.33 7.79
CA TYR A 450 -12.82 -26.72 8.15
C TYR A 450 -12.08 -27.47 9.23
N ARG A 451 -12.79 -28.17 10.12
CA ARG A 451 -12.14 -29.07 11.06
C ARG A 451 -11.34 -30.17 10.35
N ALA A 452 -11.88 -30.69 9.25
CA ALA A 452 -11.19 -31.68 8.43
C ALA A 452 -9.97 -31.08 7.70
N LEU A 453 -10.03 -29.80 7.31
CA LEU A 453 -8.96 -29.10 6.59
C LEU A 453 -7.82 -28.61 7.52
N PHE A 454 -8.15 -28.00 8.66
CA PHE A 454 -7.19 -27.38 9.57
C PHE A 454 -6.81 -28.26 10.77
N GLY A 455 -7.39 -29.45 10.91
CA GLY A 455 -7.12 -30.38 12.01
C GLY A 455 -7.56 -29.89 13.39
N SER A 456 -8.20 -28.73 13.46
CA SER A 456 -8.65 -28.08 14.69
C SER A 456 -10.05 -27.51 14.50
N GLN A 457 -10.78 -27.32 15.60
CA GLN A 457 -12.12 -26.74 15.52
C GLN A 457 -12.01 -25.28 15.07
N THR A 458 -12.79 -24.89 14.06
CA THR A 458 -12.89 -23.51 13.59
C THR A 458 -14.27 -22.99 13.90
N VAL A 459 -14.32 -21.95 14.73
CA VAL A 459 -15.54 -21.29 15.17
C VAL A 459 -15.48 -19.83 14.73
N SER A 460 -16.61 -19.31 14.26
CA SER A 460 -16.76 -17.93 13.83
C SER A 460 -17.95 -17.28 14.54
N SER A 461 -17.76 -16.05 15.01
CA SER A 461 -18.89 -15.15 15.28
C SER A 461 -19.24 -14.39 14.00
N VAL A 462 -20.54 -14.23 13.75
CA VAL A 462 -21.07 -13.71 12.49
C VAL A 462 -21.81 -12.41 12.75
N TRP A 463 -21.39 -11.34 12.09
CA TRP A 463 -21.91 -9.99 12.32
C TRP A 463 -22.47 -9.40 11.05
N CYS A 464 -23.58 -8.67 11.18
CA CYS A 464 -24.24 -8.00 10.08
C CYS A 464 -24.19 -6.48 10.27
N ALA A 465 -23.75 -5.75 9.25
CA ALA A 465 -23.75 -4.30 9.27
C ALA A 465 -25.20 -3.73 9.26
N PRO A 466 -25.42 -2.50 9.74
CA PRO A 466 -26.75 -1.87 9.72
C PRO A 466 -27.43 -1.81 8.34
N CYS A 467 -26.64 -1.69 7.27
CA CYS A 467 -27.13 -1.72 5.88
C CYS A 467 -27.58 -3.11 5.41
N ARG A 468 -27.24 -4.17 6.15
CA ARG A 468 -27.55 -5.59 5.88
C ARG A 468 -26.91 -6.18 4.63
N THR A 469 -26.09 -5.44 3.90
CA THR A 469 -25.42 -5.91 2.67
C THR A 469 -23.97 -6.34 2.90
N LEU A 470 -23.47 -6.15 4.12
CA LEU A 470 -22.10 -6.44 4.52
C LEU A 470 -22.13 -7.33 5.77
N LEU A 471 -21.31 -8.38 5.73
CA LEU A 471 -21.12 -9.35 6.80
C LEU A 471 -19.67 -9.31 7.28
N ALA A 472 -19.44 -9.58 8.56
CA ALA A 472 -18.11 -9.88 9.09
C ALA A 472 -18.11 -11.27 9.71
N LEU A 473 -17.14 -12.10 9.30
CA LEU A 473 -16.84 -13.38 9.91
C LEU A 473 -15.58 -13.22 10.76
N VAL A 474 -15.76 -13.24 12.07
CA VAL A 474 -14.65 -13.14 13.03
C VAL A 474 -14.38 -14.54 13.56
N SER A 475 -13.32 -15.15 13.04
CA SER A 475 -12.94 -16.53 13.31
C SER A 475 -11.66 -16.59 14.11
N GLY A 476 -11.50 -17.62 14.92
CA GLY A 476 -10.22 -17.88 15.55
C GLY A 476 -9.47 -19.01 14.85
N ALA A 477 -8.17 -18.84 14.63
CA ALA A 477 -7.27 -19.91 14.23
C ALA A 477 -5.86 -19.71 14.81
N GLY A 478 -5.29 -20.75 15.43
CA GLY A 478 -3.90 -20.72 15.91
C GLY A 478 -3.58 -19.57 16.88
N GLY A 479 -4.55 -19.16 17.71
CA GLY A 479 -4.38 -18.05 18.66
C GLY A 479 -4.49 -16.64 18.07
N LYS A 480 -4.79 -16.49 16.76
CA LYS A 480 -4.94 -15.20 16.09
C LYS A 480 -6.38 -14.99 15.60
N PRO A 481 -6.91 -13.75 15.65
CA PRO A 481 -8.19 -13.44 15.04
C PRO A 481 -8.04 -13.38 13.52
N LEU A 482 -8.97 -14.01 12.82
CA LEU A 482 -9.16 -13.87 11.37
C LEU A 482 -10.45 -13.09 11.16
N VAL A 483 -10.38 -11.99 10.42
CA VAL A 483 -11.57 -11.19 10.09
C VAL A 483 -11.73 -11.16 8.57
N ASP A 484 -12.85 -11.70 8.10
CA ASP A 484 -13.29 -11.62 6.71
C ASP A 484 -14.53 -10.72 6.61
N LEU A 485 -14.47 -9.70 5.76
CA LEU A 485 -15.60 -8.86 5.39
C LEU A 485 -16.17 -9.32 4.06
N GLU A 486 -17.48 -9.54 3.99
CA GLU A 486 -18.11 -10.20 2.85
C GLU A 486 -19.37 -9.47 2.37
N SER A 487 -19.51 -9.34 1.06
CA SER A 487 -20.72 -8.86 0.39
C SER A 487 -21.02 -9.72 -0.82
N GLU A 488 -22.29 -10.05 -1.04
CA GLU A 488 -22.75 -10.77 -2.23
C GLU A 488 -23.58 -9.84 -3.12
N LEU A 489 -23.41 -9.97 -4.43
CA LEU A 489 -24.19 -9.28 -5.45
C LEU A 489 -25.25 -10.20 -6.07
N ASP A 490 -26.33 -9.63 -6.58
CA ASP A 490 -27.46 -10.38 -7.17
C ASP A 490 -27.12 -11.13 -8.46
N ASP A 491 -25.99 -10.80 -9.09
CA ASP A 491 -25.40 -11.55 -10.21
C ASP A 491 -24.54 -12.74 -9.76
N GLY A 492 -24.44 -12.99 -8.45
CA GLY A 492 -23.70 -14.10 -7.86
C GLY A 492 -22.22 -13.81 -7.57
N HIS A 493 -21.73 -12.60 -7.83
CA HIS A 493 -20.36 -12.23 -7.45
C HIS A 493 -20.25 -12.01 -5.94
N MET A 494 -19.17 -12.53 -5.37
CA MET A 494 -18.82 -12.38 -3.96
C MET A 494 -17.58 -11.49 -3.83
N LEU A 495 -17.65 -10.49 -2.95
CA LEU A 495 -16.52 -9.66 -2.55
C LEU A 495 -16.07 -10.09 -1.16
N ILE A 496 -14.78 -10.33 -0.98
CA ILE A 496 -14.18 -10.69 0.32
C ILE A 496 -13.00 -9.75 0.57
N THR A 497 -13.01 -8.97 1.66
CA THR A 497 -11.81 -8.30 2.17
C THR A 497 -11.35 -9.06 3.40
N SER A 498 -10.17 -9.65 3.37
CA SER A 498 -9.64 -10.44 4.47
C SER A 498 -8.46 -9.74 5.12
N LEU A 499 -8.50 -9.59 6.44
CA LEU A 499 -7.37 -9.06 7.23
C LEU A 499 -6.24 -10.08 7.38
N THR A 500 -6.38 -11.27 6.79
CA THR A 500 -5.38 -12.34 6.88
C THR A 500 -5.30 -13.14 5.59
N ARG A 501 -4.10 -13.55 5.18
CA ARG A 501 -3.90 -14.39 3.98
C ARG A 501 -4.30 -15.86 4.17
N GLY A 502 -4.67 -16.28 5.40
CA GLY A 502 -4.85 -17.67 5.80
C GLY A 502 -5.95 -18.43 5.04
N ARG A 503 -7.21 -18.30 5.48
CA ARG A 503 -8.34 -19.14 5.03
C ARG A 503 -8.60 -19.10 3.51
N ASN A 504 -8.16 -18.03 2.84
CA ASN A 504 -8.59 -17.69 1.49
C ASN A 504 -7.46 -17.58 0.46
N PHE A 505 -6.20 -17.95 0.76
CA PHE A 505 -5.05 -17.79 -0.16
C PHE A 505 -5.35 -18.17 -1.63
N LEU A 506 -6.11 -19.25 -1.82
CA LEU A 506 -6.62 -19.64 -3.13
C LEU A 506 -7.84 -18.79 -3.51
N THR A 507 -7.69 -18.02 -4.59
CA THR A 507 -8.76 -17.22 -5.19
C THR A 507 -9.89 -18.11 -5.71
N GLY A 508 -11.08 -17.51 -5.84
CA GLY A 508 -12.22 -18.19 -6.42
C GLY A 508 -12.49 -17.86 -7.87
N GLY A 509 -11.56 -17.18 -8.55
CA GLY A 509 -11.77 -16.66 -9.90
C GLY A 509 -12.61 -15.37 -9.93
N PRO A 510 -13.10 -14.97 -11.12
CA PRO A 510 -13.77 -13.67 -11.31
C PRO A 510 -15.06 -13.52 -10.48
N ASP A 511 -15.73 -14.63 -10.16
CA ASP A 511 -16.97 -14.63 -9.36
C ASP A 511 -16.72 -14.43 -7.85
N VAL A 512 -15.48 -14.57 -7.37
CA VAL A 512 -15.14 -14.39 -5.94
C VAL A 512 -13.88 -13.53 -5.80
N ASP A 513 -14.10 -12.23 -5.69
CA ASP A 513 -13.05 -11.22 -5.61
C ASP A 513 -12.52 -11.07 -4.16
N THR A 514 -11.36 -11.66 -3.90
CA THR A 514 -10.70 -11.64 -2.57
C THR A 514 -9.55 -10.64 -2.53
N LEU A 515 -9.62 -9.65 -1.64
CA LEU A 515 -8.54 -8.72 -1.33
C LEU A 515 -7.96 -9.09 0.03
N PHE A 516 -6.66 -9.37 0.09
CA PHE A 516 -5.93 -9.52 1.34
C PHE A 516 -5.35 -8.18 1.73
N ILE A 517 -5.61 -7.74 2.95
CA ILE A 517 -5.01 -6.53 3.50
C ILE A 517 -4.02 -6.90 4.58
N GLU A 518 -3.03 -6.04 4.78
CA GLU A 518 -2.01 -6.23 5.80
C GLU A 518 -2.62 -6.15 7.21
N PRO A 519 -2.05 -6.86 8.20
CA PRO A 519 -2.57 -6.84 9.58
C PRO A 519 -2.58 -5.46 10.25
N ALA A 520 -1.85 -4.49 9.68
CA ALA A 520 -1.73 -3.13 10.21
C ALA A 520 -3.00 -2.28 10.02
N LEU A 521 -3.91 -2.66 9.12
CA LEU A 521 -5.12 -1.88 8.87
C LEU A 521 -6.16 -2.12 9.99
N VAL A 522 -6.60 -1.06 10.66
CA VAL A 522 -7.63 -1.18 11.70
C VAL A 522 -8.97 -1.59 11.09
N LEU A 523 -9.81 -2.28 11.88
CA LEU A 523 -11.06 -2.86 11.38
C LEU A 523 -12.02 -1.82 10.76
N SER A 524 -12.08 -0.60 11.31
CA SER A 524 -12.90 0.49 10.75
C SER A 524 -12.48 0.87 9.33
N GLU A 525 -11.18 0.98 9.07
CA GLU A 525 -10.64 1.28 7.75
C GLU A 525 -10.85 0.12 6.77
N ALA A 526 -10.71 -1.13 7.25
CA ALA A 526 -11.03 -2.31 6.44
C ALA A 526 -12.50 -2.36 6.00
N ILE A 527 -13.42 -1.94 6.90
CA ILE A 527 -14.85 -1.82 6.60
C ILE A 527 -15.09 -0.73 5.54
N GLU A 528 -14.46 0.44 5.68
CA GLU A 528 -14.56 1.51 4.68
C GLU A 528 -14.01 1.08 3.31
N LEU A 529 -12.84 0.42 3.29
CA LEU A 529 -12.26 -0.16 2.08
C LEU A 529 -13.19 -1.17 1.43
N HIS A 530 -13.78 -2.09 2.21
CA HIS A 530 -14.73 -3.06 1.68
C HIS A 530 -15.98 -2.38 1.10
N ALA A 531 -16.53 -1.38 1.79
CA ALA A 531 -17.67 -0.61 1.30
C ALA A 531 -17.33 0.12 -0.01
N ALA A 532 -16.14 0.69 -0.13
CA ALA A 532 -15.67 1.34 -1.36
C ALA A 532 -15.51 0.35 -2.52
N ARG A 533 -14.99 -0.86 -2.25
CA ARG A 533 -14.94 -1.96 -3.23
C ARG A 533 -16.33 -2.37 -3.70
N LEU A 534 -17.29 -2.50 -2.78
CA LEU A 534 -18.68 -2.83 -3.11
C LEU A 534 -19.33 -1.75 -3.99
N LYS A 535 -19.14 -0.47 -3.64
CA LYS A 535 -19.61 0.67 -4.46
C LYS A 535 -19.03 0.61 -5.88
N LEU A 536 -17.72 0.40 -6.02
CA LEU A 536 -17.09 0.29 -7.34
C LEU A 536 -17.63 -0.91 -8.13
N ALA A 537 -17.75 -2.07 -7.48
CA ALA A 537 -18.26 -3.29 -8.09
C ALA A 537 -19.69 -3.12 -8.64
N MET A 538 -20.55 -2.37 -7.93
CA MET A 538 -21.91 -2.02 -8.37
C MET A 538 -21.89 -0.94 -9.48
N ALA A 539 -21.02 0.07 -9.38
CA ALA A 539 -20.89 1.12 -10.39
C ALA A 539 -20.42 0.58 -11.76
N GLY A 540 -19.51 -0.39 -11.75
CA GLY A 540 -19.04 -1.07 -12.97
C GLY A 540 -20.07 -1.97 -13.64
N ARG A 541 -21.19 -2.28 -12.96
CA ARG A 541 -22.24 -3.19 -13.44
C ARG A 541 -23.63 -2.59 -13.24
N PRO A 542 -24.09 -1.73 -14.17
CA PRO A 542 -25.40 -1.08 -14.04
C PRO A 542 -26.53 -2.09 -13.85
N GLY A 543 -27.28 -1.94 -12.76
CA GLY A 543 -28.43 -2.79 -12.42
C GLY A 543 -28.14 -3.88 -11.40
N VAL A 544 -26.87 -4.20 -11.14
CA VAL A 544 -26.45 -5.14 -10.09
C VAL A 544 -26.60 -4.51 -8.71
N ARG A 545 -27.06 -5.29 -7.74
CA ARG A 545 -27.30 -4.84 -6.36
C ARG A 545 -26.68 -5.77 -5.35
N ALA A 546 -26.28 -5.23 -4.21
CA ALA A 546 -25.89 -6.05 -3.07
C ALA A 546 -27.10 -6.78 -2.47
N LEU A 547 -26.95 -8.07 -2.20
CA LEU A 547 -27.95 -8.90 -1.57
C LEU A 547 -27.90 -8.72 -0.05
N PRO A 548 -29.05 -8.60 0.62
CA PRO A 548 -29.08 -8.53 2.07
C PRO A 548 -28.78 -9.91 2.69
N ILE A 549 -27.88 -9.93 3.67
CA ILE A 549 -27.55 -11.10 4.49
C ILE A 549 -28.01 -10.81 5.92
N THR A 550 -29.23 -11.26 6.26
CA THR A 550 -29.92 -10.87 7.51
C THR A 550 -29.87 -11.92 8.61
N ASP A 551 -29.43 -13.12 8.30
CA ASP A 551 -29.44 -14.27 9.20
C ASP A 551 -28.36 -15.30 8.78
N LEU A 552 -28.16 -16.30 9.64
CA LEU A 552 -27.17 -17.36 9.42
C LEU A 552 -27.49 -18.24 8.21
N ASP A 553 -28.78 -18.40 7.86
CA ASP A 553 -29.20 -19.21 6.71
C ASP A 553 -28.81 -18.51 5.39
N ALA A 554 -29.06 -17.21 5.28
CA ALA A 554 -28.65 -16.38 4.15
C ALA A 554 -27.12 -16.37 3.99
N MET A 555 -26.39 -16.22 5.11
CA MET A 555 -24.92 -16.30 5.12
C MET A 555 -24.43 -17.66 4.64
N GLY A 556 -25.00 -18.76 5.16
CA GLY A 556 -24.65 -20.11 4.75
C GLY A 556 -24.90 -20.36 3.26
N ALA A 557 -26.00 -19.82 2.72
CA ALA A 557 -26.31 -19.91 1.30
C ALA A 557 -25.32 -19.12 0.42
N ALA A 558 -24.90 -17.93 0.85
CA ALA A 558 -23.90 -17.11 0.16
C ALA A 558 -22.53 -17.81 0.14
N GLN A 559 -22.07 -18.31 1.29
CA GLN A 559 -20.82 -19.06 1.43
C GLN A 559 -20.81 -20.36 0.59
N GLU A 560 -21.94 -21.06 0.50
CA GLU A 560 -22.06 -22.26 -0.33
C GLU A 560 -21.98 -21.93 -1.83
N ARG A 561 -22.57 -20.81 -2.28
CA ARG A 561 -22.42 -20.33 -3.66
C ARG A 561 -20.98 -19.93 -3.94
N ALA A 562 -20.34 -19.18 -3.06
CA ALA A 562 -18.93 -18.83 -3.17
C ALA A 562 -18.07 -20.10 -3.27
N ARG A 563 -18.25 -21.11 -2.39
CA ARG A 563 -17.57 -22.40 -2.46
C ARG A 563 -17.77 -23.09 -3.81
N ALA A 564 -19.00 -23.14 -4.31
CA ALA A 564 -19.31 -23.76 -5.60
C ALA A 564 -18.60 -23.05 -6.76
N CYS A 565 -18.57 -21.71 -6.75
CA CYS A 565 -17.81 -20.90 -7.72
C CYS A 565 -16.31 -21.18 -7.63
N LYS A 566 -15.71 -21.13 -6.42
CA LYS A 566 -14.28 -21.45 -6.21
C LYS A 566 -13.96 -22.86 -6.71
N THR A 567 -14.81 -23.84 -6.42
CA THR A 567 -14.64 -25.23 -6.84
C THR A 567 -14.68 -25.38 -8.36
N ARG A 568 -15.67 -24.75 -9.02
CA ARG A 568 -15.79 -24.75 -10.50
C ARG A 568 -14.55 -24.13 -11.13
N PHE A 569 -14.18 -22.93 -10.69
CA PHE A 569 -13.02 -22.21 -11.19
C PHE A 569 -11.74 -23.04 -11.03
N ARG A 570 -11.54 -23.66 -9.85
CA ARG A 570 -10.37 -24.48 -9.58
C ARG A 570 -10.27 -25.68 -10.50
N LEU A 571 -11.39 -26.36 -10.75
CA LEU A 571 -11.41 -27.47 -11.69
C LEU A 571 -11.00 -26.97 -13.08
N GLU A 572 -11.62 -25.90 -13.56
CA GLU A 572 -11.42 -25.33 -14.91
C GLU A 572 -9.98 -24.82 -15.14
N HIS A 573 -9.45 -24.04 -14.21
CA HIS A 573 -8.21 -23.29 -14.43
C HIS A 573 -7.00 -23.82 -13.66
N GLY A 574 -7.20 -24.64 -12.62
CA GLY A 574 -6.11 -25.02 -11.72
C GLY A 574 -5.61 -23.83 -10.91
N LEU A 575 -4.29 -23.65 -10.80
CA LEU A 575 -3.70 -22.44 -10.22
C LEU A 575 -3.67 -21.30 -11.24
N THR A 576 -4.07 -20.11 -10.80
CA THR A 576 -3.75 -18.85 -11.47
C THR A 576 -2.25 -18.57 -11.40
N GLU A 577 -1.78 -17.60 -12.18
CA GLU A 577 -0.38 -17.20 -12.14
C GLU A 577 0.01 -16.64 -10.78
N SER A 578 -0.78 -15.72 -10.22
CA SER A 578 -0.49 -15.08 -8.93
C SER A 578 -0.49 -16.08 -7.77
N GLU A 579 -1.39 -17.06 -7.78
CA GLU A 579 -1.37 -18.15 -6.78
C GLU A 579 -0.11 -19.02 -6.88
N SER A 580 0.39 -19.24 -8.10
CA SER A 580 1.62 -20.02 -8.29
C SER A 580 2.89 -19.25 -7.95
N LEU A 581 2.89 -17.92 -8.14
CA LEU A 581 3.97 -17.02 -7.71
C LEU A 581 3.97 -16.82 -6.18
N GLY A 582 2.80 -16.89 -5.55
CA GLY A 582 2.67 -16.80 -4.08
C GLY A 582 3.09 -18.07 -3.33
N VAL A 583 3.64 -19.07 -4.04
CA VAL A 583 4.31 -20.23 -3.43
C VAL A 583 5.81 -19.92 -3.34
N PRO A 584 6.41 -19.87 -2.14
CA PRO A 584 7.80 -19.52 -1.97
C PRO A 584 8.75 -20.38 -2.80
N SER A 585 9.60 -19.73 -3.60
CA SER A 585 10.66 -20.36 -4.37
C SER A 585 11.71 -19.33 -4.78
N ASP A 586 12.98 -19.71 -4.71
CA ASP A 586 14.11 -18.87 -5.16
C ASP A 586 14.09 -18.62 -6.68
N PHE A 587 13.37 -19.44 -7.44
CA PHE A 587 13.25 -19.37 -8.90
C PHE A 587 11.78 -19.37 -9.32
N ALA A 588 11.02 -18.38 -8.87
CA ALA A 588 9.58 -18.30 -9.10
C ALA A 588 9.19 -18.37 -10.59
N GLU A 589 9.99 -17.77 -11.48
CA GLU A 589 9.80 -17.79 -12.93
C GLU A 589 9.88 -19.19 -13.55
N VAL A 590 10.58 -20.12 -12.89
CA VAL A 590 10.67 -21.53 -13.27
C VAL A 590 9.65 -22.37 -12.50
N PHE A 591 9.46 -22.10 -11.21
CA PHE A 591 8.58 -22.86 -10.33
C PHE A 591 7.10 -22.69 -10.67
N ALA A 592 6.65 -21.45 -10.89
CA ALA A 592 5.23 -21.16 -11.11
C ALA A 592 4.63 -21.94 -12.30
N PRO A 593 5.27 -21.98 -13.50
CA PRO A 593 4.82 -22.83 -14.60
C PRO A 593 4.79 -24.34 -14.26
N MET A 594 5.79 -24.80 -13.49
CA MET A 594 5.90 -26.20 -13.06
C MET A 594 4.75 -26.59 -12.12
N ALA A 595 4.47 -25.77 -11.10
CA ALA A 595 3.38 -25.95 -10.16
C ALA A 595 2.01 -25.95 -10.86
N ARG A 596 1.76 -24.99 -11.76
CA ARG A 596 0.53 -24.93 -12.57
C ARG A 596 0.33 -26.19 -13.41
N THR A 597 1.41 -26.70 -14.02
CA THR A 597 1.37 -27.93 -14.82
C THR A 597 1.04 -29.16 -13.96
N ALA A 598 1.71 -29.31 -12.81
CA ALA A 598 1.46 -30.42 -11.89
C ALA A 598 0.01 -30.41 -11.36
N VAL A 599 -0.51 -29.24 -10.99
CA VAL A 599 -1.91 -29.07 -10.55
C VAL A 599 -2.87 -29.45 -11.67
N ARG A 600 -2.65 -29.00 -12.91
CA ARG A 600 -3.50 -29.35 -14.05
C ARG A 600 -3.58 -30.86 -14.27
N GLN A 601 -2.44 -31.55 -14.25
CA GLN A 601 -2.39 -33.01 -14.39
C GLN A 601 -3.13 -33.72 -13.25
N ALA A 602 -2.96 -33.25 -12.01
CA ALA A 602 -3.65 -33.82 -10.85
C ALA A 602 -5.18 -33.61 -10.93
N LEU A 603 -5.63 -32.46 -11.45
CA LEU A 603 -7.06 -32.17 -11.66
C LEU A 603 -7.67 -32.98 -12.80
N GLU A 604 -6.92 -33.23 -13.88
CA GLU A 604 -7.34 -34.14 -14.95
C GLU A 604 -7.54 -35.56 -14.40
N ALA A 605 -6.62 -36.04 -13.57
CA ALA A 605 -6.77 -37.33 -12.88
C ALA A 605 -7.97 -37.35 -11.92
N LEU A 606 -8.24 -36.26 -11.20
CA LEU A 606 -9.43 -36.14 -10.34
C LEU A 606 -10.72 -36.20 -11.17
N ARG A 607 -10.79 -35.48 -12.29
CA ARG A 607 -11.94 -35.47 -13.21
C ARG A 607 -12.20 -36.85 -13.80
N ALA A 608 -11.16 -37.59 -14.18
CA ALA A 608 -11.30 -38.94 -14.74
C ALA A 608 -11.79 -40.00 -13.73
N ARG A 609 -11.69 -39.72 -12.42
CA ARG A 609 -12.20 -40.61 -11.35
C ARG A 609 -13.67 -40.34 -11.01
N ARG A 610 -14.26 -39.30 -11.57
CA ARG A 610 -15.68 -38.93 -11.41
C ARG A 610 -16.45 -39.39 -12.62
#